data_AF-A0A653DR36-F1
#
_entry.id   AF-A0A653DR36-F1
#
_cell.length_a   1.000
_cell.length_b   1.000
_cell.length_c   1.000
_cell.angle_alpha   90.00
_cell.angle_beta   90.00
_cell.angle_gamma   90.00
#
_symmetry.space_group_name_H-M   'P 1'
#
loop_
_entity.id
_entity.type
_entity.pdbx_description
1 polymer ?
#
loop_
_entity_poly.entity_id
_entity_poly.type
_entity_poly.pdbx_seq_one_letter_code
_entity_poly.pdbx_strand_id
1 'polypeptide(L)' 'LVSSKKIIIFSRFPTNQDKRSLWCQRLTLDSTEYEKKFVYLCSQHFDEDSFYISPSGIRYIKEDALPSLTSY' A
#
# COMPACT_ATOMS: atom_id res chain seq x y z
N LEU A 1 23.85 -17.78 4.41
CA LEU A 1 22.66 -17.16 3.79
C LEU A 1 22.52 -15.77 4.39
N VAL A 2 23.01 -14.74 3.70
CA VAL A 2 22.82 -13.36 4.17
C VAL A 2 21.35 -13.02 3.91
N SER A 3 20.55 -12.92 4.96
CA SER A 3 19.17 -12.45 4.83
C SER A 3 19.23 -11.00 4.34
N SER A 4 18.91 -10.78 3.06
CA SER A 4 18.76 -9.44 2.50
C SER A 4 17.67 -8.73 3.30
N LYS A 5 18.05 -7.70 4.07
CA LYS A 5 17.12 -6.92 4.87
C LYS A 5 16.13 -6.23 3.92
N LYS A 6 14.91 -6.77 3.81
CA LYS A 6 13.87 -6.20 2.94
C LYS A 6 13.47 -4.84 3.50
N ILE A 7 13.67 -3.76 2.73
CA ILE A 7 13.27 -2.42 3.12
C ILE A 7 11.74 -2.39 3.14
N ILE A 8 11.16 -2.09 4.30
CA ILE A 8 9.73 -1.92 4.48
C ILE A 8 9.41 -0.43 4.32
N ILE A 9 8.56 -0.09 3.36
CA ILE A 9 8.03 1.26 3.16
C ILE A 9 6.59 1.30 3.65
N PHE A 10 6.15 2.40 4.26
CA PHE A 10 4.77 2.58 4.71
C PHE A 10 4.03 3.55 3.78
N SER A 11 3.06 3.02 3.04
CA SER A 11 2.19 3.78 2.14
C SER A 11 0.93 4.20 2.88
N ARG A 12 0.64 5.51 2.90
CA ARG A 12 -0.61 6.02 3.47
C ARG A 12 -1.80 5.60 2.62
N PHE A 13 -2.94 5.36 3.26
CA PHE A 13 -4.21 5.22 2.55
C PHE A 13 -4.47 6.43 1.64
N PRO A 14 -5.10 6.22 0.46
CA PRO A 14 -5.48 7.30 -0.44
C PRO A 14 -6.34 8.36 0.25
N THR A 15 -6.17 9.61 -0.16
CA THR A 15 -7.03 10.74 0.22
C THR A 15 -8.32 10.77 -0.58
N ASN A 16 -8.30 10.27 -1.82
CA ASN A 16 -9.51 10.08 -2.63
C ASN A 16 -10.37 8.95 -2.01
N GLN A 17 -11.64 9.25 -1.75
CA GLN A 17 -12.53 8.33 -1.04
C GLN A 17 -12.89 7.07 -1.84
N ASP A 18 -13.03 7.16 -3.15
CA ASP A 18 -13.34 5.98 -3.98
C ASP A 18 -12.18 4.97 -3.95
N LYS A 19 -10.95 5.47 -4.10
CA LYS A 19 -9.74 4.64 -3.96
C LYS A 19 -9.60 4.08 -2.55
N ARG A 20 -9.94 4.87 -1.54
CA ARG A 20 -9.91 4.43 -0.13
C ARG A 20 -10.90 3.30 0.13
N SER A 21 -12.12 3.43 -0.37
CA SER A 21 -13.15 2.38 -0.29
C SER A 21 -12.69 1.10 -0.99
N LEU A 22 -12.05 1.23 -2.14
CA LEU A 22 -11.47 0.09 -2.86
C LEU A 22 -10.35 -0.60 -2.08
N TRP A 23 -9.47 0.18 -1.43
CA TRP A 23 -8.45 -0.37 -0.52
C TRP A 23 -9.08 -1.10 0.67
N CYS A 24 -10.12 -0.53 1.29
CA CYS A 24 -10.84 -1.18 2.38
C CYS A 24 -11.48 -2.50 1.92
N GLN A 25 -12.11 -2.51 0.74
CA GLN A 25 -12.69 -3.72 0.16
C GLN A 25 -11.63 -4.81 -0.06
N ARG A 26 -10.48 -4.46 -0.64
CA ARG A 26 -9.37 -5.41 -0.87
C ARG A 26 -8.80 -6.00 0.42
N LEU A 27 -8.80 -5.21 1.49
CA LEU A 27 -8.28 -5.61 2.80
C LEU A 27 -9.35 -6.20 3.72
N THR A 28 -10.59 -6.37 3.23
CA THR A 28 -11.73 -6.83 4.04
C THR A 28 -11.97 -5.97 5.31
N LEU A 29 -11.71 -4.66 5.20
CA LEU A 29 -11.91 -3.68 6.26
C LEU A 29 -13.25 -2.94 6.08
N ASP A 30 -13.87 -2.53 7.19
CA ASP A 30 -15.05 -1.67 7.15
C ASP A 30 -14.67 -0.23 6.76
N SER A 31 -15.02 0.17 5.54
CA SER A 31 -14.75 1.51 5.02
C SER A 31 -15.23 2.66 5.93
N THR A 32 -16.33 2.47 6.68
CA THR A 32 -16.89 3.49 7.57
C THR A 32 -15.99 3.76 8.78
N GLU A 33 -15.32 2.72 9.28
CA GLU A 33 -14.38 2.85 10.38
C GLU A 33 -13.09 3.57 9.97
N TYR A 34 -12.70 3.45 8.70
CA TYR A 34 -11.43 3.96 8.22
C TYR A 34 -11.55 5.26 7.42
N GLU A 35 -12.74 5.75 7.09
CA GLU A 35 -12.97 6.93 6.22
C GLU A 35 -12.09 8.16 6.58
N LYS A 36 -11.90 8.44 7.88
CA LYS A 36 -11.22 9.64 8.39
C LYS A 36 -9.91 9.33 9.15
N LYS A 37 -9.47 8.07 9.16
CA LYS A 37 -8.27 7.66 9.91
C LYS A 37 -6.98 7.88 9.11
N PHE A 38 -5.89 8.19 9.81
CA PHE A 38 -4.55 8.15 9.23
C PHE A 38 -4.03 6.70 9.27
N VAL A 39 -4.28 5.96 8.19
CA VAL A 39 -3.93 4.54 8.06
C VAL A 39 -2.77 4.39 7.09
N TYR A 40 -1.88 3.45 7.38
CA TYR A 40 -0.71 3.12 6.56
C TYR A 40 -0.63 1.61 6.36
N LEU A 41 -0.17 1.18 5.19
CA LEU A 41 0.15 -0.21 4.87
C LEU A 41 1.64 -0.34 4.62
N CYS A 42 2.24 -1.41 5.12
CA CYS A 42 3.60 -1.75 4.74
C CYS A 42 3.66 -2.22 3.28
N SER A 43 4.84 -2.09 2.66
CA SER A 43 5.08 -2.46 1.26
C SER A 43 4.92 -3.94 0.95
N GLN A 44 4.65 -4.79 1.95
CA GLN A 44 4.39 -6.22 1.78
C GLN A 44 2.94 -6.51 1.38
N HIS A 45 2.05 -5.53 1.51
CA HIS A 45 0.65 -5.61 1.08
C HIS A 45 0.47 -5.21 -0.39
N PHE A 46 1.55 -5.05 -1.15
CA PHE A 46 1.51 -4.67 -2.55
C PHE A 46 2.46 -5.56 -3.33
N ASP A 47 2.08 -5.85 -4.57
CA ASP A 47 2.94 -6.58 -5.50
C ASP A 47 4.11 -5.69 -5.96
N GLU A 48 5.24 -6.29 -6.35
CA GLU A 48 6.44 -5.52 -6.74
C GLU A 48 6.18 -4.61 -7.95
N ASP A 49 5.25 -4.97 -8.83
CA ASP A 49 4.83 -4.17 -9.98
C ASP A 49 3.97 -2.95 -9.59
N SER A 50 3.50 -2.86 -8.35
CA SER A 50 2.80 -1.70 -7.79
C SER A 50 3.74 -0.54 -7.47
N PHE A 51 5.05 -0.74 -7.59
CA PHE A 51 6.07 0.27 -7.31
C PHE A 51 6.78 0.74 -8.58
N TYR A 52 7.36 1.94 -8.50
CA TYR A 52 8.29 2.47 -9.48
C TYR A 52 9.43 3.21 -8.77
N ILE A 53 10.56 3.36 -9.45
CA ILE A 53 11.72 4.11 -8.96
C ILE A 53 11.78 5.42 -9.74
N SER A 54 11.78 6.56 -9.04
CA SER A 54 11.94 7.87 -9.66
C SER A 54 13.35 8.03 -10.27
N PRO A 55 13.60 9.01 -11.14
CA PRO A 55 14.94 9.29 -11.64
C PRO A 55 15.98 9.58 -10.53
N SER A 56 15.53 10.01 -9.35
CA SER A 56 16.36 10.22 -8.16
C SER A 56 16.63 8.96 -7.34
N GLY A 57 16.15 7.79 -7.77
CA GLY A 57 16.36 6.51 -7.09
C GLY A 57 15.39 6.26 -5.92
N ILE A 58 14.36 7.09 -5.74
CA ILE A 58 13.38 6.93 -4.66
C ILE A 58 12.27 5.98 -5.14
N ARG A 59 11.95 4.97 -4.32
CA ARG A 59 10.87 4.02 -4.59
C ARG A 59 9.53 4.61 -4.15
N TYR A 60 8.57 4.67 -5.06
CA TYR A 60 7.21 5.12 -4.82
C TYR A 60 6.19 4.04 -5.17
N ILE A 61 5.03 4.11 -4.54
CA ILE A 61 3.86 3.33 -4.95
C ILE A 61 3.17 4.06 -6.12
N LYS A 62 2.70 3.30 -7.12
CA LYS A 62 1.90 3.84 -8.22
C LYS A 62 0.56 4.38 -7.70
N GLU A 63 0.01 5.36 -8.38
CA GLU A 63 -1.22 6.03 -7.96
C GLU A 63 -2.47 5.14 -8.03
N ASP A 64 -2.45 4.15 -8.93
CA ASP A 64 -3.49 3.16 -9.18
C ASP A 64 -3.21 1.81 -8.50
N ALA A 65 -2.12 1.70 -7.74
CA ALA A 65 -1.80 0.51 -6.99
C ALA A 65 -2.91 0.15 -6.01
N LEU A 66 -3.24 -1.13 -5.96
CA LEU A 66 -4.19 -1.69 -5.01
C LEU A 66 -3.45 -2.66 -4.09
N PRO A 67 -3.78 -2.68 -2.79
CA PRO A 67 -3.24 -3.71 -1.93
C PRO A 67 -3.72 -5.08 -2.42
N SER A 68 -2.80 -6.05 -2.38
CA SER A 68 -3.08 -7.44 -2.66
C SER A 68 -3.41 -8.17 -1.35
N LEU A 69 -4.24 -9.22 -1.45
CA LEU A 69 -4.60 -10.11 -0.34
C LEU A 69 -3.44 -11.05 0.04
N THR A 70 -2.19 -10.60 -0.04
CA THR A 70 -1.05 -11.39 0.41
C THR A 70 -1.07 -11.46 1.93
N SER A 71 -1.91 -12.36 2.43
CA SER A 71 -1.84 -12.93 3.77
C SER A 71 -0.44 -13.49 3.99
N TYR A 72 0.17 -13.12 5.11
CA TYR A 72 1.24 -13.90 5.70
C TYR A 72 0.67 -15.11 6.43
#